data_AF-A0A1E8CTG0-F1
#
_entry.id   AF-A0A1E8CTG0-F1
#
_cell.length_a   1.000
_cell.length_b   1.000
_cell.length_c   1.000
_cell.angle_alpha   90.00
_cell.angle_beta   90.00
_cell.angle_gamma   90.00
#
_symmetry.space_group_name_H-M   'P 1'
#
loop_
_entity.id
_entity.type
_entity.pdbx_description
1 polymer ?
#
loop_
_entity_poly.entity_id
_entity_poly.type
_entity_poly.pdbx_seq_one_letter_code
_entity_poly.pdbx_strand_id
1 'polypeptide(L)'
;MEAYLVTNVSDFRYWPFGRKRHDSMWFRVCWPDGRFEVPEDDYGPEWYIVADLEQGKFDGSDGVFDAKPVEGSLRDRLWEQHGPP
;
A
#
# COMPACT_ATOMS: atom_id res chain seq x y z
N MET A 1 8.98 9.21 14.26
CA MET A 1 9.43 9.38 12.87
C MET A 1 8.22 9.03 12.02
N GLU A 2 7.86 9.86 11.04
CA GLU A 2 6.70 9.62 10.17
C GLU A 2 7.19 8.96 8.87
N ALA A 3 6.38 8.10 8.27
CA ALA A 3 6.63 7.48 6.99
C ALA A 3 5.33 7.43 6.18
N TYR A 4 5.43 7.25 4.88
CA TYR A 4 4.28 7.27 3.98
C TYR A 4 4.08 5.92 3.32
N LEU A 5 2.88 5.35 3.48
CA LEU A 5 2.49 4.12 2.80
C LEU A 5 1.87 4.46 1.45
N VAL A 6 2.44 3.93 0.37
CA VAL A 6 1.88 4.02 -0.98
C VAL A 6 1.28 2.68 -1.34
N THR A 7 0.03 2.67 -1.80
CA THR A 7 -0.71 1.47 -2.21
C THR A 7 -1.20 1.60 -3.65
N ASN A 8 -1.07 0.53 -4.44
CA ASN A 8 -1.62 0.44 -5.80
C ASN A 8 -2.41 -0.85 -5.94
N VAL A 9 -3.66 -0.75 -6.40
CA VAL A 9 -4.50 -1.91 -6.69
C VAL A 9 -4.55 -2.13 -8.20
N SER A 10 -4.31 -3.38 -8.61
CA SER A 10 -4.35 -3.85 -9.98
C SER A 10 -5.21 -5.11 -10.09
N ASP A 11 -5.76 -5.36 -11.28
CA ASP A 11 -6.42 -6.63 -11.58
C ASP A 11 -5.46 -7.57 -12.30
N PHE A 12 -5.53 -8.85 -11.97
CA PHE A 12 -4.78 -9.88 -12.69
C PHE A 12 -5.65 -11.13 -12.95
N ARG A 13 -5.25 -11.89 -13.97
CA ARG A 13 -5.96 -13.09 -14.44
C ARG A 13 -5.02 -14.28 -14.45
N TYR A 14 -5.34 -15.32 -13.68
CA TYR A 14 -4.61 -16.59 -13.70
C TYR A 14 -4.92 -17.42 -14.95
N TRP A 15 -3.88 -17.93 -15.61
CA TRP A 15 -3.95 -18.97 -16.65
C TRP A 15 -3.76 -20.36 -16.01
N PRO A 16 -4.49 -21.44 -16.40
CA PRO A 16 -5.37 -21.57 -17.57
C PRO A 16 -6.85 -21.26 -17.30
N PHE A 17 -7.21 -20.85 -16.08
CA PHE A 17 -8.63 -20.70 -15.70
C PHE A 17 -9.27 -19.36 -16.10
N GLY A 18 -8.51 -18.39 -16.61
CA GLY A 18 -8.89 -17.35 -17.61
C GLY A 18 -10.09 -16.43 -17.33
N ARG A 19 -10.85 -16.62 -16.24
CA ARG A 19 -12.14 -15.98 -16.01
C ARG A 19 -12.33 -15.41 -14.62
N LYS A 20 -11.58 -15.85 -13.62
CA LYS A 20 -11.67 -15.27 -12.28
C LYS A 20 -10.73 -14.06 -12.22
N ARG A 21 -11.32 -12.86 -12.15
CA ARG A 21 -10.57 -11.63 -11.86
C ARG A 21 -10.11 -11.74 -10.41
N HIS A 22 -8.81 -11.67 -10.20
CA HIS A 22 -8.23 -11.52 -8.88
C HIS A 22 -7.73 -10.08 -8.78
N ASP A 23 -8.04 -9.45 -7.67
CA ASP A 23 -7.53 -8.12 -7.37
C ASP A 23 -6.24 -8.33 -6.55
N SER A 24 -5.15 -7.69 -6.97
CA SER A 24 -3.86 -7.66 -6.27
C SER A 24 -3.52 -6.23 -5.90
N MET A 25 -2.85 -6.06 -4.78
CA MET A 25 -2.32 -4.77 -4.37
C MET A 25 -0.85 -4.94 -4.09
N TRP A 26 -0.03 -4.00 -4.54
CA TRP A 26 1.28 -3.82 -3.94
C TRP A 26 1.25 -2.59 -3.05
N PHE A 27 2.00 -2.62 -1.96
CA PHE A 27 2.22 -1.48 -1.10
C PHE A 27 3.69 -1.34 -0.74
N ARG A 28 4.13 -0.11 -0.45
CA ARG A 28 5.51 0.15 -0.01
C ARG A 28 5.57 1.29 0.98
N VAL A 29 6.48 1.19 1.95
CA VAL A 29 6.80 2.26 2.90
C VAL A 29 7.86 3.19 2.29
N CYS A 30 7.56 4.49 2.27
CA CYS A 30 8.43 5.56 1.83
C CYS A 30 8.86 6.38 3.05
N TRP A 31 10.15 6.34 3.37
CA TRP A 31 10.72 7.06 4.50
C TRP A 31 11.09 8.52 4.11
N PRO A 32 11.06 9.48 5.05
CA PRO A 32 11.38 10.89 4.77
C PRO A 32 12.81 11.13 4.28
N ASP A 33 13.72 10.21 4.56
CA ASP A 33 15.11 10.25 4.10
C ASP A 33 15.29 9.76 2.66
N GLY A 34 14.20 9.41 1.99
CA GLY A 34 14.19 8.92 0.62
C GLY A 34 14.44 7.41 0.49
N ARG A 35 14.53 6.68 1.61
CA ARG A 35 14.54 5.21 1.57
C ARG A 35 13.17 4.67 1.22
N PHE A 36 13.18 3.56 0.47
CA PHE A 36 11.99 2.78 0.15
C PHE A 36 12.22 1.34 0.59
N GLU A 37 11.17 0.74 1.12
CA GLU A 37 11.14 -0.71 1.32
C GLU A 37 10.77 -1.43 0.02
N VAL A 38 11.07 -2.73 -0.01
CA VAL A 38 10.64 -3.58 -1.12
C VAL A 38 9.11 -3.61 -1.11
N PRO A 39 8.43 -3.44 -2.26
CA PRO A 39 6.98 -3.55 -2.30
C PRO A 39 6.52 -4.92 -1.81
N GLU A 40 5.52 -4.92 -0.96
CA GLU A 40 4.83 -6.12 -0.47
C GLU A 40 3.51 -6.27 -1.23
N ASP A 41 3.15 -7.52 -1.52
CA ASP A 41 1.90 -7.83 -2.20
C ASP A 41 0.84 -8.29 -1.19
N ASP A 42 -0.39 -7.79 -1.37
CA ASP A 42 -1.58 -8.31 -0.74
C ASP A 42 -2.60 -8.71 -1.81
N TYR A 43 -3.46 -9.66 -1.47
CA TYR A 43 -4.38 -10.27 -2.42
C TYR A 43 -5.79 -10.35 -1.83
N GLY A 44 -6.77 -9.94 -2.63
CA GLY A 44 -8.17 -10.11 -2.25
C GLY A 44 -8.65 -11.56 -2.36
N PRO A 45 -9.74 -11.92 -1.65
CA PRO A 45 -10.65 -11.03 -0.93
C PRO A 45 -10.29 -10.73 0.55
N GLU A 46 -9.32 -11.42 1.15
CA GLU A 46 -9.03 -11.30 2.58
C GLU A 46 -8.26 -10.02 2.99
N TRP A 47 -7.56 -9.36 2.06
CA TRP A 47 -6.88 -8.05 2.20
C TRP A 47 -6.44 -7.67 3.63
N TYR A 48 -5.33 -8.24 4.11
CA TYR A 48 -4.84 -7.98 5.45
C TYR A 48 -4.48 -6.51 5.70
N ILE A 49 -3.83 -5.87 4.72
CA ILE A 49 -3.39 -4.48 4.89
C ILE A 49 -4.58 -3.51 4.92
N VAL A 50 -5.65 -3.82 4.18
CA VAL A 50 -6.88 -3.01 4.22
C VAL A 50 -7.51 -3.09 5.59
N ALA A 51 -7.61 -4.30 6.17
CA ALA A 51 -8.17 -4.49 7.51
C ALA A 51 -7.39 -3.72 8.59
N ASP A 52 -6.06 -3.63 8.47
CA ASP A 52 -5.23 -2.84 9.38
C ASP A 52 -5.42 -1.34 9.19
N LEU A 53 -5.43 -0.86 7.93
CA LEU A 53 -5.61 0.55 7.62
C LEU A 53 -7.00 1.07 8.03
N GLU A 54 -8.04 0.26 7.91
CA GLU A 54 -9.39 0.57 8.42
C GLU A 54 -9.44 0.73 9.93
N GLN A 55 -8.56 0.03 10.66
CA GLN A 55 -8.37 0.19 12.10
C GLN A 55 -7.44 1.36 12.46
N GLY A 56 -6.90 2.08 11.47
CA GLY A 56 -5.97 3.18 11.68
C GLY A 56 -4.58 2.72 12.11
N LYS A 57 -4.15 1.52 11.71
CA LYS A 57 -2.83 0.98 12.01
C LYS A 57 -2.16 0.37 10.78
N PHE A 58 -0.86 0.13 10.91
CA PHE A 58 -0.05 -0.61 9.95
C PHE A 58 0.85 -1.57 10.72
N ASP A 59 0.74 -2.88 10.47
CA ASP A 59 1.64 -3.89 11.03
C ASP A 59 2.78 -4.14 10.05
N GLY A 60 3.91 -3.48 10.30
CA GLY A 60 5.12 -3.59 9.48
C GLY A 60 6.19 -4.47 10.14
N SER A 61 7.26 -4.75 9.40
CA SER A 61 8.37 -5.57 9.91
C SER A 61 9.01 -5.02 11.21
N ASP A 62 9.00 -3.70 11.39
CA ASP A 62 9.53 -3.01 12.56
C ASP A 62 8.50 -2.84 13.71
N GLY A 63 7.27 -3.34 13.53
CA GLY A 63 6.19 -3.32 14.52
C GLY A 63 4.91 -2.63 14.03
N VAL A 64 4.02 -2.31 14.98
CA VAL A 64 2.72 -1.68 14.70
C VAL A 64 2.82 -0.17 14.79
N PHE A 65 2.36 0.51 13.75
CA PHE A 65 2.36 1.97 13.61
C PHE A 65 0.94 2.52 13.49
N ASP A 66 0.72 3.74 13.99
CA ASP A 66 -0.52 4.48 13.72
C ASP A 66 -0.55 4.89 12.23
N ALA A 67 -1.62 4.52 11.54
CA ALA A 67 -1.83 4.86 10.13
C ALA A 67 -3.01 5.82 9.99
N LYS A 68 -2.82 6.87 9.19
CA LYS A 68 -3.86 7.86 8.87
C LYS A 68 -3.87 8.14 7.38
N PRO A 69 -5.06 8.29 6.76
CA PRO A 69 -5.13 8.65 5.36
C PRO A 69 -4.46 10.00 5.13
N VAL A 70 -3.64 10.06 4.09
CA VAL A 70 -3.01 11.31 3.65
C VAL A 70 -3.87 11.93 2.56
N GLU A 71 -4.35 13.15 2.81
CA GLU A 71 -5.29 13.84 1.94
C GLU A 71 -4.76 15.20 1.45
N GLY A 72 -5.42 15.75 0.43
CA GLY A 72 -5.18 17.09 -0.07
C GLY A 72 -3.78 17.33 -0.63
N SER A 73 -3.24 18.52 -0.41
CA SER A 73 -1.96 18.97 -0.99
C SER A 73 -0.75 18.17 -0.51
N LEU A 74 -0.83 17.56 0.67
CA LEU A 74 0.24 16.68 1.17
C LEU A 74 0.34 15.42 0.32
N ARG A 75 -0.80 14.80 0.00
CA ARG A 75 -0.86 13.63 -0.89
C ARG A 75 -0.27 13.96 -2.26
N ASP A 76 -0.68 15.09 -2.84
CA ASP A 76 -0.25 15.48 -4.18
C ASP A 76 1.28 15.70 -4.22
N ARG A 77 1.85 16.35 -3.20
CA ARG A 77 3.31 16.50 -3.06
C ARG A 77 4.03 15.15 -2.94
N LEU A 78 3.47 14.21 -2.20
CA LEU A 78 4.07 12.88 -2.05
C LEU A 78 4.08 12.10 -3.37
N TRP A 79 3.04 12.25 -4.20
CA TRP A 79 3.04 11.67 -5.55
C TRP A 79 4.08 12.30 -6.46
N GLU A 80 4.30 13.62 -6.39
CA GLU A 80 5.40 14.26 -7.12
C GLU A 80 6.77 13.75 -6.67
N GLN A 81 6.94 13.50 -5.37
CA GLN A 81 8.22 13.08 -4.78
C GLN A 81 8.54 11.60 -5.02
N HIS A 82 7.53 10.73 -4.93
CA HIS A 82 7.72 9.28 -4.90
C HIS A 82 7.15 8.56 -6.12
N GLY A 83 6.45 9.28 -7.00
CA GLY A 83 5.63 8.75 -8.06
C GLY A 83 4.20 8.47 -7.57
N PRO A 84 3.19 8.61 -8.44
CA PRO A 84 1.87 8.06 -8.15
C PRO A 84 1.97 6.52 -8.04
N PRO A 85 1.08 5.89 -7.27
CA PRO A 85 0.92 4.44 -7.33
C PRO A 85 0.62 3.97 -8.75
#